data_AF-H5WNS3-F1
#
_entry.id   AF-H5WNS3-F1
#
_cell.length_a   1.000
_cell.length_b   1.000
_cell.length_c   1.000
_cell.angle_alpha   90.00
_cell.angle_beta   90.00
_cell.angle_gamma   90.00
#
_symmetry.space_group_name_H-M   'P 1'
#
loop_
_entity.id
_entity.type
_entity.pdbx_description
1 polymer ?
#
loop_
_entity_poly.entity_id
_entity_poly.type
_entity_poly.pdbx_seq_one_letter_code
_entity_poly.pdbx_strand_id
1 'polypeptide(L)'
;MVLLQLRRACLAAGLALLAGLAVGPAQAQKMYRCGSNYQDRPCSGQDSRVISRSGAGQDMPAAAPVDAGCAKRAADAQKLAWVRETGKTEAEQAAAQPGQRDLVAEVYRRRGSSLEIRNAIEAECVAEKERSAQAAAMLESALRQGGQGGGAKPGESRAVR
;
A
#
# COMPACT_ATOMS: atom_id res chain seq x y z
N MET A 1 32.11 -58.26 -7.41
CA MET A 1 31.21 -57.10 -7.54
C MET A 1 30.07 -57.07 -6.48
N VAL A 2 30.22 -57.69 -5.30
CA VAL A 2 29.15 -57.72 -4.27
C VAL A 2 29.44 -56.79 -3.06
N LEU A 3 30.70 -56.37 -2.88
CA LEU A 3 31.11 -55.54 -1.73
C LEU A 3 30.85 -54.03 -1.86
N LEU A 4 30.46 -53.53 -3.05
CA LEU A 4 30.23 -52.09 -3.26
C LEU A 4 28.79 -51.64 -2.93
N GLN A 5 27.84 -52.56 -2.85
CA GLN A 5 26.42 -52.23 -2.61
C GLN A 5 26.05 -52.15 -1.12
N LEU A 6 26.80 -52.77 -0.21
CA LEU A 6 26.54 -52.66 1.23
C LEU A 6 26.92 -51.30 1.83
N ARG A 7 27.82 -50.54 1.19
CA ARG A 7 28.23 -49.21 1.69
C ARG A 7 27.21 -48.10 1.41
N ARG A 8 26.28 -48.32 0.48
CA ARG A 8 25.26 -47.30 0.10
C ARG A 8 24.02 -47.32 1.01
N ALA A 9 23.76 -48.42 1.71
CA ALA A 9 22.59 -48.54 2.59
C ALA A 9 22.80 -47.92 3.99
N CYS A 10 24.03 -47.86 4.49
CA CYS A 10 24.30 -47.35 5.85
C CYS A 10 24.43 -45.82 5.96
N LEU A 11 24.56 -45.10 4.84
CA LEU A 11 24.61 -43.63 4.86
C LEU A 11 23.23 -42.96 4.90
N ALA A 12 22.14 -43.72 4.75
CA ALA A 12 20.78 -43.20 4.73
C ALA A 12 20.05 -43.24 6.10
N ALA A 13 20.66 -43.79 7.15
CA ALA A 13 19.99 -44.00 8.44
C ALA A 13 20.60 -43.24 9.64
N GLY A 14 21.63 -42.41 9.42
CA GLY A 14 22.40 -41.77 10.52
C GLY A 14 22.18 -40.26 10.72
N LEU A 15 21.42 -39.59 9.84
CA LEU A 15 21.31 -38.12 9.85
C LEU A 15 19.87 -37.62 10.03
N ALA A 16 19.03 -38.39 10.74
CA ALA A 16 17.62 -38.07 10.97
C ALA A 16 17.26 -37.77 12.44
N LEU A 17 18.25 -37.65 13.36
CA LEU A 17 17.96 -37.67 14.81
C LEU A 17 18.49 -36.50 15.66
N LEU A 18 18.82 -35.33 15.08
CA LEU A 18 19.37 -34.19 15.86
C LEU A 18 18.83 -32.79 15.48
N ALA A 19 17.69 -32.69 14.81
CA ALA A 19 17.07 -31.40 14.42
C ALA A 19 15.78 -31.07 15.22
N GLY A 20 15.73 -31.46 16.50
CA GLY A 20 14.53 -31.43 17.33
C GLY A 20 14.61 -30.54 18.57
N LEU A 21 15.35 -29.42 18.56
CA LEU A 21 15.39 -28.47 19.67
C LEU A 21 14.78 -27.12 19.25
N ALA A 22 13.46 -27.05 19.49
CA ALA A 22 12.71 -25.87 19.93
C ALA A 22 13.01 -24.51 19.26
N VAL A 23 12.41 -24.28 18.08
CA VAL A 23 11.99 -22.92 17.71
C VAL A 23 10.59 -22.71 18.30
N GLY A 24 10.54 -22.32 19.58
CA GLY A 24 9.32 -21.79 20.17
C GLY A 24 9.00 -20.42 19.55
N PRO A 25 7.72 -20.02 19.43
CA PRO A 25 7.37 -18.67 19.02
C PRO A 25 7.99 -17.70 20.01
N ALA A 26 8.87 -16.81 19.54
CA ALA A 26 9.38 -15.71 20.33
C ALA A 26 8.18 -14.89 20.85
N GLN A 27 7.84 -15.06 22.12
CA GLN A 27 6.85 -14.27 22.82
C GLN A 27 7.26 -12.80 22.66
N ALA A 28 6.41 -12.02 21.98
CA ALA A 28 6.67 -10.62 21.74
C ALA A 28 6.93 -9.89 23.07
N GLN A 29 8.18 -9.48 23.30
CA GLN A 29 8.56 -8.68 24.46
C GLN A 29 7.85 -7.33 24.37
N LYS A 30 6.87 -7.10 25.26
CA LYS A 30 6.21 -5.80 25.43
C LYS A 30 7.17 -4.89 26.18
N MET A 31 7.98 -4.13 25.45
CA MET A 31 8.79 -3.06 26.04
C MET A 31 7.94 -1.79 26.18
N TYR A 32 7.98 -1.21 27.38
CA TYR A 32 7.33 0.05 27.73
C TYR A 32 8.38 1.16 27.69
N ARG A 33 8.05 2.29 27.04
CA ARG A 33 8.88 3.48 27.06
C ARG A 33 8.44 4.41 28.19
N CYS A 34 9.31 4.64 29.17
CA CYS A 34 9.11 5.54 30.30
C CYS A 34 10.05 6.75 30.12
N GLY A 35 9.57 7.82 29.48
CA GLY A 35 10.42 8.96 29.14
C GLY A 35 11.53 8.59 28.14
N SER A 36 12.80 8.65 28.59
CA SER A 36 13.98 8.27 27.80
C SER A 36 14.44 6.82 28.01
N ASN A 37 13.85 6.09 28.95
CA ASN A 37 14.27 4.72 29.30
C ASN A 37 13.26 3.67 28.81
N TYR A 38 13.76 2.48 28.48
CA TYR A 38 12.96 1.32 28.08
C TYR A 38 12.97 0.27 29.19
N GLN A 39 11.79 -0.24 29.54
CA GLN A 39 11.64 -1.24 30.60
C GLN A 39 10.62 -2.32 30.18
N ASP A 40 10.79 -3.53 30.68
CA ASP A 40 9.85 -4.65 30.46
C ASP A 40 8.63 -4.60 31.39
N ARG A 41 8.56 -3.61 32.30
CA ARG A 41 7.46 -3.41 33.24
C ARG A 41 6.74 -2.09 32.95
N PRO A 42 5.42 -2.00 33.18
CA PRO A 42 4.66 -0.75 33.04
C PRO A 42 5.26 0.36 33.92
N CYS A 43 5.28 1.59 33.39
CA CYS A 43 5.81 2.74 34.12
C CYS A 43 4.94 3.03 35.35
N SER A 44 5.53 3.09 36.53
CA SER A 44 4.81 3.42 37.77
C SER A 44 4.48 4.91 37.81
N GLY A 45 3.28 5.28 37.35
CA GLY A 45 2.74 6.65 37.46
C GLY A 45 3.16 7.63 36.35
N GLN A 46 3.69 7.14 35.22
CA GLN A 46 3.89 7.94 34.01
C GLN A 46 3.21 7.29 32.80
N ASP A 47 2.83 8.10 31.81
CA ASP A 47 2.25 7.65 30.55
C ASP A 47 3.21 6.67 29.84
N SER A 48 2.91 5.38 29.92
CA SER A 48 3.69 4.33 29.28
C SER A 48 3.17 4.11 27.86
N ARG A 49 3.96 4.44 26.84
CA ARG A 49 3.64 4.07 25.45
C ARG A 49 4.18 2.66 25.21
N VAL A 50 3.27 1.69 25.02
CA VAL A 50 3.64 0.31 24.65
C VAL A 50 4.21 0.33 23.24
N ILE A 51 5.50 0.02 23.08
CA ILE A 51 6.08 -0.19 21.75
C ILE A 51 5.85 -1.64 21.37
N SER A 52 4.66 -1.93 20.85
CA SER A 52 4.46 -3.19 20.12
C SER A 52 5.14 -3.06 18.75
N ARG A 53 5.63 -4.17 18.17
CA ARG A 53 6.15 -4.21 16.77
C ARG A 53 5.12 -3.77 15.72
N SER A 54 3.88 -3.52 16.11
CA SER A 54 2.96 -2.61 15.44
C SER A 54 3.19 -1.21 16.00
N GLY A 55 4.20 -0.51 15.51
CA GLY A 55 4.54 0.85 15.93
C GLY A 55 3.48 1.88 15.52
N ALA A 56 2.24 1.74 16.01
CA ALA A 56 1.26 2.82 16.10
C ALA A 56 1.63 3.65 17.32
N GLY A 57 2.76 4.37 17.19
CA GLY A 57 3.53 4.81 18.33
C GLY A 57 4.35 6.07 18.12
N GLN A 58 4.25 6.67 16.94
CA GLN A 58 4.60 8.06 16.73
C GLN A 58 3.37 8.72 16.17
N ASP A 59 3.01 9.87 16.72
CA ASP A 59 2.17 10.88 16.10
C ASP A 59 2.92 11.43 14.88
N MET A 60 3.21 10.54 13.93
CA MET A 60 3.27 10.91 12.54
C MET A 60 1.88 11.48 12.24
N PRO A 61 1.74 12.65 11.61
CA PRO A 61 0.43 13.07 11.08
C PRO A 61 -0.14 11.85 10.40
N ALA A 62 -1.28 11.36 10.89
CA ALA A 62 -1.95 10.20 10.34
C ALA A 62 -1.95 10.46 8.83
N ALA A 63 -1.18 9.66 8.08
CA ALA A 63 -1.12 9.80 6.65
C ALA A 63 -2.58 9.88 6.22
N ALA A 64 -2.94 10.99 5.58
CA ALA A 64 -4.34 11.25 5.22
C ALA A 64 -4.91 9.95 4.68
N PRO A 65 -6.11 9.51 5.14
CA PRO A 65 -6.60 8.18 4.89
C PRO A 65 -6.47 7.89 3.39
N VAL A 66 -5.53 7.01 3.06
CA VAL A 66 -5.22 6.71 1.66
C VAL A 66 -6.51 6.14 1.06
N ASP A 67 -6.91 6.70 -0.07
CA ASP A 67 -8.05 6.18 -0.82
C ASP A 67 -7.89 4.66 -1.03
N ALA A 68 -8.84 3.89 -0.52
CA ALA A 68 -8.74 2.42 -0.50
C ALA A 68 -8.60 1.83 -1.91
N GLY A 69 -9.16 2.50 -2.93
CA GLY A 69 -8.99 2.13 -4.33
C GLY A 69 -7.56 2.34 -4.83
N CYS A 70 -6.96 3.49 -4.50
CA CYS A 70 -5.57 3.78 -4.82
C CYS A 70 -4.60 2.83 -4.11
N ALA A 71 -4.81 2.56 -2.83
CA ALA A 71 -4.01 1.60 -2.07
C ALA A 71 -4.07 0.19 -2.69
N LYS A 72 -5.28 -0.27 -3.09
CA LYS A 72 -5.45 -1.56 -3.76
C LYS A 72 -4.73 -1.62 -5.10
N ARG A 73 -4.91 -0.61 -5.96
CA ARG A 73 -4.23 -0.53 -7.27
C ARG A 73 -2.71 -0.56 -7.11
N ALA A 74 -2.19 0.18 -6.13
CA ALA A 74 -0.77 0.21 -5.82
C ALA A 74 -0.26 -1.17 -5.35
N ALA A 75 -0.99 -1.83 -4.45
CA ALA A 75 -0.65 -3.19 -3.99
C ALA A 75 -0.66 -4.21 -5.13
N ASP A 76 -1.61 -4.11 -6.05
CA ASP A 76 -1.65 -4.97 -7.23
C ASP A 76 -0.48 -4.68 -8.18
N ALA A 77 -0.14 -3.41 -8.40
CA ALA A 77 1.05 -3.03 -9.17
C ALA A 77 2.36 -3.51 -8.54
N GLN A 78 2.47 -3.49 -7.20
CA GLN A 78 3.64 -4.03 -6.50
C GLN A 78 3.84 -5.51 -6.81
N LYS A 79 2.77 -6.31 -6.79
CA LYS A 79 2.83 -7.74 -7.14
C LYS A 79 3.29 -7.92 -8.58
N LEU A 80 2.80 -7.08 -9.50
CA LEU A 80 3.23 -7.13 -10.89
C LEU A 80 4.71 -6.80 -11.04
N ALA A 81 5.20 -5.81 -10.30
CA ALA A 81 6.61 -5.42 -10.31
C ALA A 81 7.50 -6.52 -9.74
N TRP A 82 7.08 -7.23 -8.68
CA TRP A 82 7.80 -8.42 -8.18
C TRP A 82 7.91 -9.51 -9.23
N VAL A 83 6.83 -9.81 -9.97
CA VAL A 83 6.87 -10.81 -11.03
C VAL A 83 7.82 -10.38 -12.15
N ARG A 84 7.84 -9.09 -12.52
CA ARG A 84 8.81 -8.53 -13.48
C ARG A 84 10.25 -8.68 -12.98
N GLU A 85 10.51 -8.46 -11.69
CA GLU A 85 11.83 -8.62 -11.07
C GLU A 85 12.34 -10.08 -11.14
N THR A 86 11.45 -11.06 -11.29
CA THR A 86 11.83 -12.46 -11.55
C THR A 86 12.22 -12.75 -13.02
N GLY A 87 12.17 -11.74 -13.90
CA GLY A 87 12.55 -11.86 -15.31
C GLY A 87 11.40 -12.19 -16.27
N LYS A 88 10.15 -12.19 -15.81
CA LYS A 88 9.00 -12.30 -16.74
C LYS A 88 8.93 -11.11 -17.67
N THR A 89 8.45 -11.34 -18.89
CA THR A 89 8.19 -10.30 -19.88
C THR A 89 6.78 -9.72 -19.74
N GLU A 90 6.59 -8.52 -20.26
CA GLU A 90 5.29 -7.83 -20.29
C GLU A 90 4.22 -8.68 -20.96
N ALA A 91 4.55 -9.29 -22.11
CA ALA A 91 3.63 -10.12 -22.88
C ALA A 91 3.17 -11.36 -22.11
N GLU A 92 4.10 -12.08 -21.45
CA GLU A 92 3.77 -13.25 -20.63
C GLU A 92 2.85 -12.87 -19.46
N GLN A 93 3.14 -11.75 -18.81
CA GLN A 93 2.39 -11.30 -17.65
C GLN A 93 1.00 -10.74 -18.01
N ALA A 94 0.90 -10.05 -19.16
CA ALA A 94 -0.37 -9.56 -19.72
C ALA A 94 -1.27 -10.69 -20.23
N ALA A 95 -0.68 -11.78 -20.73
CA ALA A 95 -1.40 -13.00 -21.09
C ALA A 95 -1.95 -13.72 -19.84
N ALA A 96 -1.16 -13.78 -18.76
CA ALA A 96 -1.58 -14.39 -17.50
C ALA A 96 -2.65 -13.59 -16.74
N GLN A 97 -2.76 -12.28 -16.98
CA GLN A 97 -3.70 -11.39 -16.28
C GLN A 97 -4.51 -10.54 -17.28
N PRO A 98 -5.45 -11.14 -18.01
CA PRO A 98 -6.20 -10.44 -19.06
C PRO A 98 -7.01 -9.25 -18.56
N GLY A 99 -7.48 -9.26 -17.30
CA GLY A 99 -8.21 -8.14 -16.69
C GLY A 99 -7.34 -6.99 -16.18
N GLN A 100 -6.01 -7.08 -16.27
CA GLN A 100 -5.07 -6.09 -15.74
C GLN A 100 -4.01 -5.66 -16.76
N ARG A 101 -4.27 -5.82 -18.07
CA ARG A 101 -3.29 -5.54 -19.12
C ARG A 101 -2.74 -4.12 -19.07
N ASP A 102 -3.60 -3.14 -18.81
CA ASP A 102 -3.17 -1.74 -18.71
C ASP A 102 -2.24 -1.50 -17.52
N LEU A 103 -2.53 -2.13 -16.38
CA LEU A 103 -1.69 -2.04 -15.19
C LEU A 103 -0.35 -2.75 -15.38
N VAL A 104 -0.34 -3.88 -16.10
CA VAL A 104 0.90 -4.56 -16.52
C VAL A 104 1.73 -3.62 -17.38
N ALA A 105 1.16 -3.08 -18.45
CA ALA A 105 1.88 -2.16 -19.33
C ALA A 105 2.40 -0.92 -18.56
N GLU A 106 1.60 -0.38 -17.64
CA GLU A 106 2.02 0.72 -16.78
C GLU A 106 3.22 0.36 -15.89
N VAL A 107 3.21 -0.81 -15.26
CA VAL A 107 4.33 -1.29 -14.44
C VAL A 107 5.59 -1.47 -15.28
N TYR A 108 5.50 -1.98 -16.51
CA TYR A 108 6.68 -2.19 -17.36
C TYR A 108 7.26 -0.88 -17.94
N ARG A 109 6.45 0.17 -18.10
CA ARG A 109 6.94 1.51 -18.49
C ARG A 109 7.72 2.21 -17.37
N ARG A 110 7.46 1.87 -16.10
CA ARG A 110 8.10 2.50 -14.94
C ARG A 110 9.44 1.85 -14.59
N ARG A 111 10.42 2.67 -14.24
CA ARG A 111 11.70 2.22 -13.66
C ARG A 111 11.66 2.24 -12.14
N GLY A 112 12.60 1.51 -11.52
CA GLY A 112 12.72 1.40 -10.07
C GLY A 112 12.25 0.04 -9.54
N SER A 113 12.44 -0.12 -8.24
CA SER A 113 12.01 -1.27 -7.45
C SER A 113 10.48 -1.36 -7.34
N SER A 114 9.99 -2.55 -7.02
CA SER A 114 8.58 -2.82 -6.70
C SER A 114 7.99 -1.84 -5.67
N LEU A 115 8.78 -1.44 -4.67
CA LEU A 115 8.36 -0.47 -3.66
C LEU A 115 8.18 0.94 -4.24
N GLU A 116 9.14 1.40 -5.04
CA GLU A 116 9.07 2.71 -5.70
C GLU A 116 7.91 2.77 -6.69
N ILE A 117 7.68 1.71 -7.46
CA ILE A 117 6.57 1.60 -8.41
C ILE A 117 5.23 1.66 -7.68
N ARG A 118 5.09 0.96 -6.55
CA ARG A 118 3.88 1.04 -5.71
C ARG A 118 3.59 2.49 -5.31
N ASN A 119 4.57 3.14 -4.70
CA ASN A 119 4.40 4.49 -4.17
C ASN A 119 4.10 5.49 -5.30
N ALA A 120 4.72 5.33 -6.48
CA ALA A 120 4.46 6.18 -7.62
C ALA A 120 3.03 6.03 -8.17
N ILE A 121 2.53 4.80 -8.29
CA ILE A 121 1.16 4.54 -8.77
C ILE A 121 0.12 5.02 -7.76
N GLU A 122 0.39 4.85 -6.46
CA GLU A 122 -0.46 5.35 -5.39
C GLU A 122 -0.55 6.88 -5.43
N ALA A 123 0.60 7.56 -5.52
CA ALA A 123 0.68 9.02 -5.58
C ALA A 123 -0.06 9.58 -6.81
N GLU A 124 0.11 8.96 -7.98
CA GLU A 124 -0.59 9.38 -9.20
C GLU A 124 -2.09 9.14 -9.13
N CYS A 125 -2.53 8.03 -8.53
CA CYS A 125 -3.95 7.76 -8.33
C CYS A 125 -4.62 8.81 -7.45
N VAL A 126 -3.96 9.18 -6.33
CA VAL A 126 -4.46 10.21 -5.43
C VAL A 126 -4.47 11.58 -6.13
N ALA A 127 -3.38 11.94 -6.81
CA ALA A 127 -3.29 13.20 -7.55
C ALA A 127 -4.37 13.31 -8.64
N GLU A 128 -4.66 12.22 -9.35
CA GLU A 128 -5.74 12.20 -10.35
C GLU A 128 -7.11 12.41 -9.73
N LYS A 129 -7.39 11.74 -8.60
CA LYS A 129 -8.65 11.94 -7.87
C LYS A 129 -8.80 13.38 -7.39
N GLU A 130 -7.75 13.97 -6.84
CA GLU A 130 -7.76 15.37 -6.41
C GLU A 130 -8.01 16.33 -7.59
N ARG A 131 -7.34 16.12 -8.73
CA ARG A 131 -7.57 16.92 -9.95
C ARG A 131 -9.03 16.81 -10.43
N SER A 132 -9.58 15.60 -10.45
CA SER A 132 -10.96 15.38 -10.86
C SER A 132 -11.97 16.03 -9.91
N ALA A 133 -11.71 15.97 -8.60
CA ALA A 133 -12.55 16.60 -7.58
C ALA A 133 -12.53 18.13 -7.70
N GLN A 134 -11.35 18.72 -7.92
CA GLN A 134 -11.20 20.16 -8.14
C GLN A 134 -11.92 20.61 -9.42
N ALA A 135 -11.78 19.85 -10.52
CA ALA A 135 -12.47 20.15 -11.77
C ALA A 135 -14.00 20.08 -11.62
N ALA A 136 -14.51 19.08 -10.91
CA ALA A 136 -15.93 18.95 -10.62
C ALA A 136 -16.45 20.12 -9.77
N ALA A 137 -15.70 20.54 -8.75
CA ALA A 137 -16.06 21.68 -7.91
C ALA A 137 -16.10 23.01 -8.69
N MET A 138 -15.15 23.22 -9.63
CA MET A 138 -15.16 24.39 -10.50
C MET A 138 -16.38 24.40 -11.43
N LEU A 139 -16.71 23.25 -12.04
CA LEU A 139 -17.88 23.13 -12.92
C LEU A 139 -19.19 23.37 -12.16
N GLU A 140 -19.33 22.82 -10.95
CA GLU A 140 -20.50 23.05 -10.10
C GLU A 140 -20.65 24.54 -9.75
N SER A 141 -19.55 25.21 -9.42
CA SER A 141 -19.52 26.64 -9.11
C SER A 141 -19.98 27.49 -10.31
N ALA A 142 -19.52 27.15 -11.52
CA ALA A 142 -19.90 27.84 -12.75
C ALA A 142 -21.41 27.67 -13.07
N LEU A 143 -21.95 26.46 -12.90
CA LEU A 143 -23.38 26.18 -13.11
C LEU A 143 -24.27 26.96 -12.13
N ARG A 144 -23.85 27.08 -10.86
CA ARG A 144 -24.59 27.87 -9.86
C ARG A 144 -24.62 29.37 -10.16
N GLN A 145 -23.53 29.92 -10.72
CA GLN A 145 -23.47 31.34 -11.10
C GLN A 145 -24.27 31.62 -12.38
N GLY A 146 -24.26 30.72 -13.36
CA GLY A 146 -25.02 30.84 -14.60
C GLY A 146 -26.55 30.79 -14.41
N GLY A 147 -27.03 30.10 -13.37
CA GLY A 147 -28.46 30.00 -13.06
C GLY A 147 -29.07 31.25 -12.37
N GLN A 148 -28.25 32.16 -11.84
CA GLN A 148 -28.72 33.35 -11.10
C GLN A 148 -28.86 34.61 -11.98
N GLY A 149 -28.49 34.55 -13.26
CA GLY A 149 -28.55 35.68 -14.20
C GLY A 149 -29.85 35.82 -15.02
N GLY A 150 -30.82 34.90 -14.89
CA GLY A 150 -32.04 34.86 -15.72
C GLY A 150 -33.25 35.67 -15.22
N GLY A 151 -33.10 36.44 -14.12
CA GLY A 151 -34.18 37.20 -13.50
C GLY A 151 -34.28 38.66 -13.94
N ALA A 152 -34.01 38.98 -15.21
CA ALA A 152 -34.27 40.32 -15.74
C ALA A 152 -35.78 40.47 -16.01
N LYS A 153 -36.54 41.07 -15.08
CA LYS A 153 -37.91 41.53 -15.33
C LYS A 153 -37.88 42.59 -16.46
N PRO A 154 -38.60 42.40 -17.58
CA PRO A 154 -38.70 43.44 -18.60
C PRO A 154 -39.76 44.46 -18.19
N GLY A 155 -39.35 45.74 -18.15
CA GLY A 155 -40.19 46.87 -18.53
C GLY A 155 -41.26 47.34 -17.54
N GLU A 156 -40.89 48.28 -16.68
CA GLU A 156 -41.84 49.30 -16.22
C GLU A 156 -41.41 50.65 -16.81
N SER A 157 -41.86 50.91 -18.05
CA SER A 157 -41.76 52.22 -18.70
C SER A 157 -42.71 53.19 -18.01
N ARG A 158 -42.16 53.94 -17.05
CA ARG A 158 -42.84 55.04 -16.35
C ARG A 158 -43.14 56.17 -17.34
N ALA A 159 -44.43 56.35 -17.64
CA ALA A 159 -44.94 57.46 -18.43
C ALA A 159 -44.64 58.80 -17.73
N VAL A 160 -44.02 59.71 -18.47
CA VAL A 160 -43.87 61.12 -18.11
C VAL A 160 -45.12 61.85 -18.60
N ARG A 161 -45.81 62.56 -17.71
CA ARG A 161 -46.80 63.58 -18.03
C ARG A 161 -46.15 64.94 -17.92
#